data_AF-A0A8H4VT70-F1
#
_entry.id   AF-A0A8H4VT70-F1
#
_cell.length_a   1.000
_cell.length_b   1.000
_cell.length_c   1.000
_cell.angle_alpha   90.00
_cell.angle_beta   90.00
_cell.angle_gamma   90.00
#
_symmetry.space_group_name_H-M   'P 1'
#
loop_
_entity.id
_entity.type
_entity.pdbx_description
1 polymer ?
#
loop_
_entity_poly.entity_id
_entity_poly.type
_entity_poly.pdbx_seq_one_letter_code
_entity_poly.pdbx_strand_id
1 'polypeptide(L)'
;MVPGGRWLLVFQAEGGISCFDLESPTHEKRMVLVPDYIKPAKFNVAFFAVDVSDRLPLHSFLAQYVRGDLDSPEINKYRAIKIWNIVSVMEGTAVTGLQATCLKTILVEPEVLDWDLCLSLKGQHLAFALCPEEPRGWGPSTRYICVVDWSIVEEGSLEYLRKLIYIEMEVKEIHLISNDRVLAFAPPNLSVYDYSSLDCTDYMPAGFPWDFPELSPSSNVPLGTGKKAQTRISAPFVAEDALHLVVFTDDSVQSVHIPDDFGTNGTSDREPHAKKDYFSSRSQVRPAMDC
;
A
#
# COMPACT_ATOMS: atom_id res chain seq x y z
N MET A 1 22.70 -9.23 -9.34
CA MET A 1 22.57 -10.63 -8.88
C MET A 1 23.18 -10.72 -7.48
N VAL A 2 22.44 -11.26 -6.51
CA VAL A 2 22.85 -11.31 -5.08
C VAL A 2 22.79 -12.74 -4.55
N PRO A 3 23.91 -13.47 -4.34
CA PRO A 3 23.91 -14.88 -3.92
C PRO A 3 23.24 -15.15 -2.55
N GLY A 4 22.78 -16.39 -2.31
CA GLY A 4 22.19 -16.84 -1.04
C GLY A 4 20.94 -17.71 -1.17
N GLY A 5 20.31 -18.06 -0.04
CA GLY A 5 18.97 -18.70 0.03
C GLY A 5 17.94 -17.93 0.87
N ARG A 6 18.39 -16.99 1.72
CA ARG A 6 17.54 -16.10 2.51
C ARG A 6 18.09 -14.68 2.48
N TRP A 7 17.25 -13.74 2.06
CA TRP A 7 17.65 -12.34 1.91
C TRP A 7 16.83 -11.42 2.79
N LEU A 8 17.50 -10.42 3.35
CA LEU A 8 16.86 -9.26 3.95
C LEU A 8 16.93 -8.10 2.96
N LEU A 9 15.76 -7.63 2.54
CA LEU A 9 15.63 -6.40 1.76
C LEU A 9 15.50 -5.21 2.71
N VAL A 10 16.35 -4.21 2.51
CA VAL A 10 16.39 -2.99 3.31
C VAL A 10 16.09 -1.81 2.39
N PHE A 11 14.96 -1.18 2.66
CA PHE A 11 14.49 0.03 2.01
C PHE A 11 15.20 1.23 2.59
N GLN A 12 15.77 2.06 1.73
CA GLN A 12 16.50 3.26 2.11
C GLN A 12 15.61 4.50 1.96
N ALA A 13 15.85 5.52 2.77
CA ALA A 13 15.10 6.79 2.71
C ALA A 13 15.24 7.46 1.33
N GLU A 14 16.39 7.29 0.67
CA GLU A 14 16.71 7.83 -0.65
C GLU A 14 16.03 7.08 -1.81
N GLY A 15 15.24 6.05 -1.51
CA GLY A 15 14.56 5.21 -2.49
C GLY A 15 15.36 3.98 -2.92
N GLY A 16 16.64 3.85 -2.56
CA GLY A 16 17.38 2.64 -2.85
C GLY A 16 16.84 1.43 -2.10
N ILE A 17 17.13 0.25 -2.65
CA ILE A 17 16.90 -1.02 -1.97
C ILE A 17 18.20 -1.77 -1.97
N SER A 18 18.65 -2.07 -0.77
CA SER A 18 19.80 -2.92 -0.54
C SER A 18 19.34 -4.31 -0.12
N CYS A 19 20.12 -5.31 -0.49
CA CYS A 19 19.89 -6.70 -0.15
C CYS A 19 21.08 -7.22 0.65
N PHE A 20 20.79 -7.96 1.72
CA PHE A 20 21.76 -8.68 2.54
C PHE A 20 21.47 -10.18 2.45
N ASP A 21 22.49 -10.95 2.09
CA ASP A 21 22.44 -12.41 2.19
C ASP A 21 22.62 -12.81 3.66
N LEU A 22 21.57 -13.37 4.25
CA LEU A 22 21.55 -13.81 5.65
C LEU A 22 22.34 -15.10 5.87
N GLU A 23 22.73 -15.78 4.80
CA GLU A 23 23.50 -17.03 4.83
C GLU A 23 24.97 -16.80 4.49
N SER A 24 25.32 -15.57 4.09
CA SER A 24 26.71 -15.18 3.87
C SER A 24 27.48 -15.23 5.20
N PRO A 25 28.61 -15.95 5.27
CA PRO A 25 29.46 -15.98 6.46
C PRO A 25 30.11 -14.61 6.74
N THR A 26 30.12 -13.71 5.75
CA THR A 26 30.50 -12.31 5.91
C THR A 26 29.24 -11.45 5.79
N HIS A 27 28.79 -10.88 6.92
CA HIS A 27 27.64 -9.96 6.98
C HIS A 27 27.86 -8.63 6.25
N GLU A 28 29.02 -8.45 5.63
CA GLU A 28 29.49 -7.18 5.05
C GLU A 28 29.01 -6.94 3.62
N LYS A 29 28.46 -7.96 2.95
CA LYS A 29 28.11 -7.84 1.52
C LYS A 29 26.72 -7.22 1.34
N ARG A 30 26.61 -5.93 1.65
CA ARG A 30 25.50 -5.09 1.19
C ARG A 30 25.54 -5.02 -0.34
N MET A 31 24.47 -5.44 -0.99
CA MET A 31 24.36 -5.35 -2.45
C MET A 31 23.21 -4.43 -2.84
N VAL A 32 23.46 -3.50 -3.74
CA VAL A 32 22.42 -2.61 -4.27
C VAL A 32 21.55 -3.39 -5.24
N LEU A 33 20.27 -3.54 -4.92
CA LEU A 33 19.27 -4.22 -5.74
C LEU A 33 18.51 -3.20 -6.60
N VAL A 34 18.07 -2.10 -5.99
CA VAL A 34 17.50 -0.93 -6.67
C VAL A 34 18.38 0.28 -6.33
N PRO A 35 18.90 1.01 -7.32
CA PRO A 35 19.78 2.15 -7.05
C PRO A 35 19.03 3.30 -6.38
N ASP A 36 19.76 4.13 -5.64
CA ASP A 36 19.24 5.40 -5.12
C ASP A 36 18.89 6.31 -6.30
N TYR A 37 17.73 6.98 -6.23
CA TYR A 37 17.25 7.85 -7.32
C TYR A 37 17.29 9.33 -6.98
N ILE A 38 17.37 9.67 -5.69
CA ILE A 38 17.31 11.04 -5.24
C ILE A 38 18.64 11.36 -4.56
N LYS A 39 19.26 12.48 -4.94
CA LYS A 39 20.33 13.05 -4.11
C LYS A 39 19.74 13.32 -2.72
N PRO A 40 20.49 13.12 -1.63
CA PRO A 40 19.98 13.32 -0.29
C PRO A 40 19.55 14.79 -0.10
N ALA A 41 18.26 15.05 -0.32
CA ALA A 41 17.60 16.27 0.11
C ALA A 41 16.98 15.99 1.49
N LYS A 42 16.81 17.04 2.28
CA LYS A 42 16.48 16.95 3.72
C LYS A 42 15.13 16.27 4.04
N PHE A 43 14.29 15.98 3.05
CA PHE A 43 12.91 15.51 3.24
C PHE A 43 12.48 14.43 2.22
N ASN A 44 13.40 13.62 1.72
CA ASN A 44 13.05 12.53 0.81
C ASN A 44 12.59 11.32 1.62
N VAL A 45 11.29 11.02 1.58
CA VAL A 45 10.74 9.75 2.04
C VAL A 45 10.31 8.98 0.80
N ALA A 46 10.99 7.86 0.55
CA ALA A 46 10.52 6.89 -0.42
C ALA A 46 9.47 5.98 0.23
N PHE A 47 8.31 5.88 -0.41
CA PHE A 47 7.26 4.95 -0.02
C PHE A 47 7.34 3.71 -0.90
N PHE A 48 7.08 2.55 -0.29
CA PHE A 48 7.19 1.27 -0.96
C PHE A 48 5.96 0.41 -0.69
N ALA A 49 5.52 -0.30 -1.71
CA ALA A 49 4.53 -1.37 -1.58
C ALA A 49 5.07 -2.62 -2.26
N VAL A 50 4.98 -3.75 -1.59
CA VAL A 50 5.47 -5.04 -2.08
C VAL A 50 4.28 -5.96 -2.33
N ASP A 51 4.26 -6.61 -3.47
CA ASP A 51 3.37 -7.73 -3.77
C ASP A 51 4.23 -8.97 -4.03
N VAL A 52 3.91 -10.08 -3.36
CA VAL A 52 4.62 -11.35 -3.55
C VAL A 52 3.70 -12.26 -4.34
N SER A 53 4.17 -12.78 -5.47
CA SER A 53 3.30 -13.57 -6.34
C SER A 53 3.01 -14.94 -5.73
N ASP A 54 1.74 -15.20 -5.42
CA ASP A 54 1.27 -16.53 -5.00
C ASP A 54 1.47 -17.60 -6.07
N ARG A 55 1.51 -17.20 -7.36
CA ARG A 55 1.63 -18.10 -8.51
C ARG A 55 3.07 -18.36 -8.93
N LEU A 56 3.94 -17.38 -8.70
CA LEU A 56 5.34 -17.41 -9.06
C LEU A 56 6.15 -17.08 -7.80
N PRO A 57 6.38 -18.05 -6.89
CA PRO A 57 7.01 -17.80 -5.59
C PRO A 57 8.44 -17.23 -5.67
N LEU A 58 9.01 -17.17 -6.87
CA LEU A 58 10.31 -16.57 -7.19
C LEU A 58 10.19 -15.13 -7.74
N HIS A 59 8.99 -14.57 -7.80
CA HIS A 59 8.69 -13.26 -8.33
C HIS A 59 7.96 -12.41 -7.29
N SER A 60 8.48 -11.22 -7.07
CA SER A 60 7.82 -10.17 -6.30
C SER A 60 7.78 -8.91 -7.12
N PHE A 61 6.67 -8.20 -7.04
CA PHE A 61 6.56 -6.85 -7.59
C PHE A 61 6.72 -5.84 -6.48
N LEU A 62 7.28 -4.69 -6.83
CA LEU A 62 7.49 -3.60 -5.90
C LEU A 62 7.11 -2.29 -6.58
N ALA A 63 6.26 -1.52 -5.91
CA ALA A 63 6.01 -0.13 -6.26
C ALA A 63 6.87 0.76 -5.37
N GLN A 64 7.60 1.68 -5.99
CA GLN A 64 8.44 2.67 -5.34
C GLN A 64 7.96 4.06 -5.73
N TYR A 65 7.52 4.85 -4.77
CA TYR A 65 7.29 6.27 -4.98
C TYR A 65 8.62 7.03 -4.92
N VAL A 66 8.87 7.85 -5.94
CA VAL A 66 10.05 8.70 -6.07
C VAL A 66 9.61 10.15 -6.25
N ARG A 67 10.18 11.01 -5.41
CA ARG A 67 10.00 12.46 -5.48
C ARG A 67 11.24 13.10 -6.11
N GLY A 68 11.03 13.97 -7.09
CA GLY A 68 12.06 14.82 -7.64
C GLY A 68 12.66 15.80 -6.62
N ASP A 69 13.88 16.28 -6.88
CA ASP A 69 14.56 17.28 -6.04
C ASP A 69 13.77 18.60 -5.98
N LEU A 70 13.46 19.04 -4.76
CA LEU A 70 12.72 20.27 -4.46
C LEU A 70 13.41 21.53 -4.98
N ASP A 71 14.73 21.49 -5.16
CA ASP A 71 15.54 22.65 -5.53
C ASP A 71 15.71 22.81 -7.06
N SER A 72 15.18 21.88 -7.86
CA SER A 72 15.21 21.97 -9.32
C SER A 72 13.82 22.25 -9.89
N PRO A 73 13.55 23.46 -10.43
CA PRO A 73 12.22 23.83 -10.95
C PRO A 73 11.77 23.01 -12.17
N GLU A 74 12.69 22.32 -12.84
CA GLU A 74 12.35 21.37 -13.92
C GLU A 74 12.01 19.98 -13.38
N ILE A 75 12.55 19.58 -12.22
CA ILE A 75 12.39 18.24 -11.62
C ILE A 75 11.27 18.22 -10.57
N ASN A 76 10.90 19.37 -10.00
CA ASN A 76 9.69 19.58 -9.18
C ASN A 76 8.38 19.17 -9.87
N LYS A 77 8.41 18.90 -11.17
CA LYS A 77 7.26 18.47 -11.97
C LYS A 77 7.04 16.96 -11.99
N TYR A 78 8.00 16.16 -11.54
CA TYR A 78 7.95 14.71 -11.76
C TYR A 78 7.98 13.95 -10.44
N ARG A 79 6.79 13.66 -9.95
CA ARG A 79 6.58 12.54 -9.02
C ARG A 79 6.33 11.30 -9.86
N ALA A 80 6.89 10.19 -9.43
CA ALA A 80 6.74 8.95 -10.17
C ALA A 80 6.59 7.77 -9.23
N ILE A 81 5.78 6.80 -9.65
CA ILE A 81 5.78 5.47 -9.08
C ILE A 81 6.48 4.53 -10.06
N LYS A 82 7.54 3.89 -9.60
CA LYS A 82 8.29 2.88 -10.36
C LYS A 82 7.85 1.50 -9.95
N ILE A 83 7.47 0.69 -10.93
CA ILE A 83 7.14 -0.72 -10.74
C ILE A 83 8.38 -1.54 -11.06
N TRP A 84 8.84 -2.29 -10.09
CA TRP A 84 9.98 -3.18 -10.15
C TRP A 84 9.52 -4.62 -10.10
N ASN A 85 10.15 -5.46 -10.90
CA ASN A 85 10.07 -6.92 -10.78
C ASN A 85 11.36 -7.41 -10.12
N ILE A 86 11.20 -8.08 -8.99
CA ILE A 86 12.29 -8.72 -8.24
C ILE A 86 12.14 -10.22 -8.46
N VAL A 87 13.14 -10.82 -9.10
CA VAL A 87 13.15 -12.23 -9.45
C VAL A 87 14.32 -12.93 -8.79
N SER A 88 14.05 -14.13 -8.28
CA SER A 88 15.08 -15.07 -7.86
C SER A 88 15.75 -15.71 -9.08
N VAL A 89 17.06 -15.55 -9.17
CA VAL A 89 17.93 -16.17 -10.17
C VAL A 89 18.22 -17.61 -9.73
N MET A 90 18.09 -18.54 -10.67
CA MET A 90 18.28 -19.97 -10.44
C MET A 90 19.48 -20.49 -11.24
N GLU A 91 20.30 -21.35 -10.63
CA GLU A 91 21.25 -22.21 -11.33
C GLU A 91 20.90 -23.68 -11.04
N GLY A 92 20.36 -24.36 -12.06
CA GLY A 92 19.73 -25.67 -11.87
C GLY A 92 18.50 -25.55 -10.96
N THR A 93 18.54 -26.19 -9.79
CA THR A 93 17.46 -26.13 -8.79
C THR A 93 17.78 -25.22 -7.60
N ALA A 94 18.97 -24.62 -7.56
CA ALA A 94 19.39 -23.76 -6.46
C ALA A 94 19.09 -22.30 -6.80
N VAL A 95 18.54 -21.56 -5.82
CA VAL A 95 18.47 -20.11 -5.92
C VAL A 95 19.88 -19.55 -5.69
N THR A 96 20.39 -18.78 -6.65
CA THR A 96 21.73 -18.19 -6.63
C THR A 96 21.70 -16.67 -6.64
N GLY A 97 20.50 -16.08 -6.65
CA GLY A 97 20.37 -14.75 -6.11
C GLY A 97 19.12 -13.97 -6.44
N LEU A 98 19.18 -12.64 -6.24
CA LEU A 98 18.12 -11.72 -6.63
C LEU A 98 18.54 -10.79 -7.77
N GLN A 99 17.60 -10.49 -8.65
CA GLN A 99 17.69 -9.48 -9.71
C GLN A 99 16.45 -8.59 -9.67
N ALA A 100 16.65 -7.28 -9.72
CA ALA A 100 15.56 -6.33 -9.89
C ALA A 100 15.62 -5.71 -11.29
N THR A 101 14.45 -5.55 -11.92
CA THR A 101 14.27 -4.88 -13.21
C THR A 101 13.11 -3.91 -13.11
N CYS A 102 13.35 -2.65 -13.48
CA CYS A 102 12.27 -1.67 -13.56
C CYS A 102 11.39 -2.02 -14.76
N LEU A 103 10.11 -2.28 -14.52
CA LEU A 103 9.12 -2.62 -15.54
C LEU A 103 8.42 -1.39 -16.09
N LYS A 104 8.10 -0.42 -15.23
CA LYS A 104 7.29 0.75 -15.59
C LYS A 104 7.62 1.95 -14.72
N THR A 105 7.59 3.15 -15.30
CA THR A 105 7.53 4.43 -14.58
C THR A 105 6.20 5.11 -14.89
N ILE A 106 5.40 5.33 -13.84
CA ILE A 106 4.13 6.05 -13.92
C ILE A 106 4.33 7.43 -13.33
N LEU A 107 4.00 8.49 -14.07
CA LEU A 107 4.02 9.83 -13.50
C LEU A 107 2.79 10.05 -12.63
N VAL A 108 2.96 10.83 -11.58
CA VAL A 108 1.93 11.12 -10.60
C VAL A 108 1.80 12.62 -10.45
N GLU A 109 0.57 13.10 -10.34
CA GLU A 109 0.30 14.52 -10.30
C GLU A 109 0.84 15.20 -9.01
N PRO A 110 1.17 16.50 -9.06
CA PRO A 110 1.60 17.30 -7.88
C PRO A 110 0.57 17.40 -6.73
N GLU A 111 -0.64 16.92 -6.94
CA GLU A 111 -1.71 16.85 -5.94
C GLU A 111 -1.60 15.61 -5.03
N VAL A 112 -0.61 14.73 -5.24
CA VAL A 112 -0.35 13.59 -4.35
C VAL A 112 0.49 13.99 -3.14
N LEU A 113 -0.15 14.19 -1.99
CA LEU A 113 0.56 14.65 -0.79
C LEU A 113 1.74 13.76 -0.39
N ASP A 114 2.86 14.42 -0.10
CA ASP A 114 4.15 13.79 0.14
C ASP A 114 4.35 13.24 1.57
N TRP A 115 3.46 13.56 2.52
CA TRP A 115 3.71 13.30 3.95
C TRP A 115 2.97 12.07 4.50
N ASP A 116 1.87 11.67 3.86
CA ASP A 116 1.02 10.53 4.27
C ASP A 116 0.65 9.66 3.04
N LEU A 117 1.57 9.52 2.09
CA LEU A 117 1.32 8.70 0.90
C LEU A 117 1.11 7.24 1.34
N CYS A 118 -0.12 6.78 1.21
CA CYS A 118 -0.46 5.37 1.29
C CYS A 118 -0.22 4.77 -0.10
N LEU A 119 0.54 3.68 -0.17
CA LEU A 119 0.83 2.96 -1.41
C LEU A 119 0.50 1.48 -1.22
N SER A 120 -0.20 0.87 -2.17
CA SER A 120 -0.44 -0.56 -2.19
C SER A 120 -0.29 -1.11 -3.60
N LEU A 121 0.21 -2.34 -3.69
CA LEU A 121 0.39 -3.06 -4.94
C LEU A 121 -0.21 -4.46 -4.79
N LYS A 122 -0.97 -4.92 -5.78
CA LYS A 122 -1.44 -6.30 -5.86
C LYS A 122 -1.70 -6.71 -7.31
N GLY A 123 -0.94 -7.69 -7.81
CA GLY A 123 -0.94 -8.07 -9.21
C GLY A 123 -0.68 -6.87 -10.12
N GLN A 124 -1.55 -6.67 -11.11
CA GLN A 124 -1.46 -5.52 -12.03
C GLN A 124 -2.04 -4.22 -11.48
N HIS A 125 -2.60 -4.23 -10.26
CA HIS A 125 -3.25 -3.06 -9.67
C HIS A 125 -2.32 -2.35 -8.70
N LEU A 126 -2.26 -1.04 -8.84
CA LEU A 126 -1.56 -0.12 -7.96
C LEU A 126 -2.61 0.81 -7.34
N ALA A 127 -2.55 1.01 -6.03
CA ALA A 127 -3.40 1.96 -5.33
C ALA A 127 -2.56 2.97 -4.56
N PHE A 128 -3.02 4.22 -4.55
CA PHE A 128 -2.40 5.28 -3.77
C PHE A 128 -3.41 6.33 -3.30
N ALA A 129 -3.12 6.94 -2.17
CA ALA A 129 -3.92 8.04 -1.62
C ALA A 129 -3.70 9.34 -2.41
N LEU A 130 -4.78 10.08 -2.65
CA LEU A 130 -4.79 11.41 -3.27
C LEU A 130 -5.43 12.44 -2.33
N CYS A 131 -4.88 13.64 -2.33
CA CYS A 131 -5.51 14.80 -1.70
C CYS A 131 -5.38 15.99 -2.65
N PRO A 132 -6.42 16.29 -3.45
CA PRO A 132 -6.39 17.49 -4.27
C PRO A 132 -6.11 18.71 -3.40
N GLU A 133 -5.26 19.60 -3.90
CA GLU A 133 -4.86 20.81 -3.17
C GLU A 133 -6.13 21.62 -2.83
N GLU A 134 -6.47 21.72 -1.55
CA GLU A 134 -7.64 22.49 -1.14
C GLU A 134 -7.35 23.99 -1.25
N PRO A 135 -8.16 24.78 -1.99
CA PRO A 135 -7.91 26.22 -2.17
C PRO A 135 -8.02 27.07 -0.88
N ARG A 136 -8.38 26.48 0.28
CA ARG A 136 -8.85 27.23 1.46
C ARG A 136 -8.26 26.82 2.82
N GLY A 137 -7.05 26.25 2.85
CA GLY A 137 -6.25 26.18 4.09
C GLY A 137 -6.83 25.34 5.23
N TRP A 138 -7.83 24.51 4.96
CA TRP A 138 -8.09 23.35 5.81
C TRP A 138 -7.03 22.31 5.44
N GLY A 139 -6.41 21.72 6.46
CA GLY A 139 -5.18 20.94 6.27
C GLY A 139 -5.33 19.79 5.26
N PRO A 140 -4.20 19.30 4.75
CA PRO A 140 -4.17 18.11 3.90
C PRO A 140 -5.00 16.98 4.51
N SER A 141 -6.02 16.50 3.80
CA SER A 141 -6.73 15.28 4.18
C SER A 141 -6.97 14.45 2.94
N THR A 142 -6.43 13.23 2.92
CA THR A 142 -6.67 12.26 1.85
C THR A 142 -8.17 12.20 1.55
N ARG A 143 -8.55 12.52 0.31
CA ARG A 143 -9.95 12.53 -0.14
C ARG A 143 -10.29 11.41 -1.08
N TYR A 144 -9.27 10.82 -1.73
CA TYR A 144 -9.50 9.73 -2.66
C TYR A 144 -8.46 8.63 -2.50
N ILE A 145 -8.89 7.41 -2.78
CA ILE A 145 -7.98 6.33 -3.18
C ILE A 145 -8.06 6.21 -4.69
N CYS A 146 -6.90 6.37 -5.33
CA CYS A 146 -6.71 6.10 -6.74
C CYS A 146 -6.34 4.63 -6.91
N VAL A 147 -7.02 3.92 -7.80
CA VAL A 147 -6.64 2.58 -8.23
C VAL A 147 -6.39 2.58 -9.73
N VAL A 148 -5.22 2.11 -10.14
CA VAL A 148 -4.79 2.06 -11.55
C VAL A 148 -4.31 0.66 -11.91
N ASP A 149 -4.58 0.24 -13.14
CA ASP A 149 -3.90 -0.92 -13.73
C ASP A 149 -2.56 -0.45 -14.29
N TRP A 150 -1.49 -0.67 -13.53
CA TRP A 150 -0.16 -0.17 -13.90
C TRP A 150 0.39 -0.85 -15.16
N SER A 151 -0.12 -2.01 -15.56
CA SER A 151 0.41 -2.78 -16.69
C SER A 151 0.12 -2.10 -18.03
N ILE A 152 -1.04 -1.43 -18.12
CA ILE A 152 -1.52 -0.77 -19.34
C ILE A 152 -1.19 0.72 -19.41
N VAL A 153 -0.69 1.33 -18.32
CA VAL A 153 -0.27 2.74 -18.33
C VAL A 153 0.90 2.93 -19.28
N GLU A 154 0.86 3.96 -20.13
CA GLU A 154 2.00 4.30 -20.99
C GLU A 154 3.18 4.84 -20.17
N GLU A 155 4.40 4.47 -20.55
CA GLU A 155 5.62 4.86 -19.83
C GLU A 155 5.74 6.38 -19.77
N GLY A 156 5.83 6.92 -18.55
CA GLY A 156 5.99 8.36 -18.33
C GLY A 156 4.73 9.19 -18.62
N SER A 157 3.56 8.58 -18.76
CA SER A 157 2.30 9.32 -18.94
C SER A 157 1.72 9.82 -17.60
N LEU A 158 1.13 11.02 -17.63
CA LEU A 158 0.20 11.53 -16.59
C LEU A 158 -1.27 11.23 -16.94
N GLU A 159 -1.53 10.85 -18.19
CA GLU A 159 -2.85 10.52 -18.70
C GLU A 159 -3.02 9.01 -18.67
N TYR A 160 -3.77 8.52 -17.70
CA TYR A 160 -4.13 7.10 -17.57
C TYR A 160 -5.48 6.92 -16.91
N LEU A 161 -6.14 5.84 -17.31
CA LEU A 161 -7.40 5.40 -16.71
C LEU A 161 -7.18 4.99 -15.26
N ARG A 162 -8.06 5.48 -14.39
CA ARG A 162 -8.03 5.24 -12.96
C ARG A 162 -9.44 5.14 -12.40
N LYS A 163 -9.59 4.39 -11.32
CA LYS A 163 -10.80 4.39 -10.50
C LYS A 163 -10.56 5.23 -9.26
N LEU A 164 -11.51 6.09 -8.93
CA LEU A 164 -11.41 7.00 -7.78
C LEU A 164 -12.46 6.61 -6.75
N ILE A 165 -12.00 6.28 -5.54
CA ILE A 165 -12.86 6.00 -4.39
C ILE A 165 -12.83 7.23 -3.50
N TYR A 166 -13.93 7.96 -3.39
CA TYR A 166 -14.03 9.07 -2.45
C TYR A 166 -14.06 8.57 -1.00
N ILE A 167 -13.30 9.22 -0.13
CA ILE A 167 -13.27 8.93 1.30
C ILE A 167 -13.37 10.24 2.08
N GLU A 168 -14.34 10.29 2.98
CA GLU A 168 -14.60 11.47 3.83
C GLU A 168 -13.51 11.66 4.90
N MET A 169 -12.89 10.56 5.33
CA MET A 169 -11.90 10.50 6.40
C MET A 169 -10.46 10.38 5.89
N GLU A 170 -9.53 10.94 6.66
CA GLU A 170 -8.10 10.76 6.41
C GLU A 170 -7.71 9.29 6.55
N VAL A 171 -7.17 8.74 5.46
CA VAL A 171 -6.66 7.36 5.42
C VAL A 171 -5.19 7.35 5.83
N LYS A 172 -4.85 6.42 6.72
CA LYS A 172 -3.48 6.21 7.19
C LYS A 172 -2.78 5.06 6.49
N GLU A 173 -3.52 4.05 6.07
CA GLU A 173 -2.99 2.91 5.31
C GLU A 173 -4.05 2.40 4.31
N ILE A 174 -3.58 1.90 3.16
CA ILE A 174 -4.43 1.25 2.15
C ILE A 174 -3.83 -0.09 1.79
N HIS A 175 -4.69 -1.08 1.55
CA HIS A 175 -4.29 -2.36 1.01
C HIS A 175 -5.25 -2.81 -0.08
N LEU A 176 -4.72 -3.06 -1.26
CA LEU A 176 -5.42 -3.80 -2.30
C LEU A 176 -5.58 -5.25 -1.83
N ILE A 177 -6.82 -5.73 -1.88
CA ILE A 177 -7.17 -7.10 -1.54
C ILE A 177 -7.88 -7.74 -2.74
N SER A 178 -8.16 -9.04 -2.65
CA SER A 178 -8.72 -9.79 -3.79
C SER A 178 -10.15 -9.34 -4.15
N ASN A 179 -10.54 -9.55 -5.41
CA ASN A 179 -11.86 -9.26 -5.97
C ASN A 179 -12.19 -7.76 -6.05
N ASP A 180 -11.28 -6.95 -6.62
CA ASP A 180 -11.47 -5.52 -6.85
C ASP A 180 -11.90 -4.74 -5.60
N ARG A 181 -11.22 -5.02 -4.48
CA ARG A 181 -11.49 -4.40 -3.19
C ARG A 181 -10.27 -3.69 -2.64
N VAL A 182 -10.52 -2.58 -1.95
CA VAL A 182 -9.53 -1.86 -1.15
C VAL A 182 -9.94 -1.90 0.31
N LEU A 183 -9.02 -2.31 1.16
CA LEU A 183 -9.07 -2.08 2.59
C LEU A 183 -8.45 -0.72 2.89
N ALA A 184 -9.21 0.20 3.45
CA ALA A 184 -8.73 1.50 3.89
C ALA A 184 -8.80 1.59 5.42
N PHE A 185 -7.67 1.95 6.01
CA PHE A 185 -7.57 2.19 7.44
C PHE A 185 -7.64 3.69 7.72
N ALA A 186 -8.75 4.13 8.30
CA ALA A 186 -9.03 5.51 8.64
C ALA A 186 -9.55 5.54 10.09
N PRO A 187 -8.65 5.71 11.09
CA PRO A 187 -9.04 5.64 12.50
C PRO A 187 -10.28 6.48 12.83
N PRO A 188 -11.26 5.93 13.57
CA PRO A 188 -11.23 4.66 14.31
C PRO A 188 -11.74 3.44 13.50
N ASN A 189 -11.89 3.57 12.19
CA ASN A 189 -12.57 2.60 11.35
C ASN A 189 -11.61 1.89 10.40
N LEU A 190 -11.97 0.66 10.10
CA LEU A 190 -11.42 -0.09 8.99
C LEU A 190 -12.54 -0.32 7.98
N SER A 191 -12.39 0.21 6.77
CA SER A 191 -13.44 0.19 5.74
C SER A 191 -12.99 -0.66 4.56
N VAL A 192 -13.89 -1.49 4.03
CA VAL A 192 -13.70 -2.21 2.78
C VAL A 192 -14.54 -1.54 1.70
N TYR A 193 -13.90 -1.19 0.59
CA TYR A 193 -14.55 -0.62 -0.58
C TYR A 193 -14.46 -1.60 -1.74
N ASP A 194 -15.59 -1.93 -2.36
CA ASP A 194 -15.65 -2.68 -3.61
C ASP A 194 -15.70 -1.70 -4.78
N TYR A 195 -14.62 -1.64 -5.54
CA TYR A 195 -14.47 -0.72 -6.67
C TYR A 195 -14.78 -1.38 -8.02
N SER A 196 -15.28 -2.62 -8.04
CA SER A 196 -15.57 -3.35 -9.27
C SER A 196 -16.55 -2.58 -10.18
N SER A 197 -17.58 -1.97 -9.58
CA SER A 197 -18.63 -1.22 -10.29
C SER A 197 -18.28 0.23 -10.61
N LEU A 198 -17.12 0.74 -10.19
CA LEU A 198 -16.72 2.11 -10.51
C LEU A 198 -16.26 2.20 -11.96
N ASP A 199 -16.72 3.23 -12.65
CA ASP A 199 -16.21 3.59 -13.97
C ASP A 199 -14.79 4.14 -13.87
N CYS A 200 -14.00 3.89 -14.91
CA CYS A 200 -12.68 4.49 -15.05
C CYS A 200 -12.81 5.94 -15.53
N THR A 201 -11.95 6.81 -15.03
CA THR A 201 -11.76 8.19 -15.48
C THR A 201 -10.31 8.41 -15.91
N ASP A 202 -10.05 9.32 -16.83
CA ASP A 202 -8.70 9.78 -17.21
C ASP A 202 -8.36 11.17 -16.63
N TYR A 203 -9.35 11.89 -16.09
CA TYR A 203 -9.18 13.22 -15.51
C TYR A 203 -9.19 13.18 -13.98
N MET A 204 -8.43 14.11 -13.39
CA MET A 204 -8.47 14.39 -11.96
C MET A 204 -9.69 15.26 -11.61
N PRO A 205 -10.32 15.05 -10.43
CA PRO A 205 -11.36 15.95 -9.94
C PRO A 205 -10.83 17.38 -9.87
N ALA A 206 -11.41 18.29 -10.66
CA ALA A 206 -11.08 19.71 -10.62
C ALA A 206 -11.76 20.38 -9.40
N GLY A 207 -11.35 20.00 -8.19
CA GLY A 207 -11.84 20.58 -6.94
C GLY A 207 -12.72 19.66 -6.09
N PHE A 208 -13.71 20.26 -5.42
CA PHE A 208 -14.49 19.67 -4.33
C PHE A 208 -15.13 18.30 -4.70
N PRO A 209 -15.35 17.43 -3.70
CA PRO A 209 -15.74 16.03 -3.90
C PRO A 209 -17.15 15.74 -4.46
N TRP A 210 -17.88 16.77 -4.89
CA TRP A 210 -19.29 16.61 -5.31
C TRP A 210 -19.45 16.00 -6.70
N ASP A 211 -18.37 15.92 -7.49
CA ASP A 211 -18.45 15.46 -8.90
C ASP A 211 -18.28 13.93 -9.06
N PHE A 212 -17.98 13.20 -7.98
CA PHE A 212 -17.80 11.75 -8.02
C PHE A 212 -18.83 11.05 -7.14
N PRO A 213 -19.38 9.89 -7.59
CA PRO A 213 -20.31 9.12 -6.77
C PRO A 213 -19.59 8.67 -5.50
N GLU A 214 -20.18 9.02 -4.35
CA GLU A 214 -19.72 8.52 -3.06
C GLU A 214 -19.93 7.00 -3.01
N LEU A 215 -18.83 6.25 -2.99
CA LEU A 215 -18.88 4.81 -2.78
C LEU A 215 -18.97 4.55 -1.28
N SER A 216 -20.15 4.15 -0.82
CA SER A 216 -20.29 3.66 0.55
C SER A 216 -19.44 2.40 0.73
N PRO A 217 -18.72 2.26 1.87
CA PRO A 217 -17.98 1.05 2.12
C PRO A 217 -18.92 -0.16 2.14
N SER A 218 -18.54 -1.24 1.47
CA SER A 218 -19.29 -2.50 1.50
C SER A 218 -19.29 -3.11 2.90
N SER A 219 -18.29 -2.75 3.72
CA SER A 219 -18.29 -3.02 5.14
C SER A 219 -17.41 -2.07 5.95
N ASN A 220 -17.75 -1.90 7.22
CA ASN A 220 -17.03 -1.05 8.16
C ASN A 220 -16.86 -1.77 9.50
N VAL A 221 -15.62 -1.93 9.95
CA VAL A 221 -15.24 -2.56 11.20
C VAL A 221 -14.79 -1.47 12.18
N PRO A 222 -15.60 -1.13 13.20
CA PRO A 222 -15.22 -0.14 14.20
C PRO A 222 -14.17 -0.74 15.14
N LEU A 223 -13.00 -0.11 15.26
CA LEU A 223 -11.88 -0.66 16.04
C LEU A 223 -12.00 -0.41 17.55
N GLY A 224 -13.06 0.25 18.00
CA GLY A 224 -13.28 0.57 19.42
C GLY A 224 -12.22 1.49 20.03
N THR A 225 -11.30 2.02 19.22
CA THR A 225 -10.26 2.94 19.67
C THR A 225 -10.87 4.32 19.89
N GLY A 226 -10.66 4.89 21.08
CA GLY A 226 -10.95 6.30 21.30
C GLY A 226 -10.21 7.15 20.26
N LYS A 227 -10.74 8.33 19.92
CA LYS A 227 -10.28 9.25 18.85
C LYS A 227 -8.81 9.71 18.89
N LYS A 228 -7.94 9.14 19.75
CA LYS A 228 -6.57 9.63 19.99
C LYS A 228 -5.49 8.55 20.16
N ALA A 229 -5.80 7.26 20.13
CA ALA A 229 -4.75 6.24 20.28
C ALA A 229 -3.89 6.16 19.02
N GLN A 230 -2.55 6.12 19.13
CA GLN A 230 -1.73 5.79 17.95
C GLN A 230 -2.12 4.38 17.52
N THR A 231 -2.78 4.30 16.37
CA THR A 231 -3.27 3.03 15.85
C THR A 231 -2.50 2.73 14.56
N ARG A 232 -1.93 1.53 14.48
CA ARG A 232 -1.23 1.01 13.30
C ARG A 232 -1.82 -0.32 12.93
N ILE A 233 -1.74 -0.72 11.67
CA ILE A 233 -2.13 -2.05 11.26
C ILE A 233 -0.93 -2.81 10.67
N SER A 234 -0.95 -4.13 10.74
CA SER A 234 -0.03 -4.95 9.95
C SER A 234 -0.48 -4.98 8.50
N ALA A 235 0.47 -5.23 7.59
CA ALA A 235 0.11 -5.65 6.24
C ALA A 235 -0.83 -6.87 6.33
N PRO A 236 -1.95 -6.86 5.61
CA PRO A 236 -2.91 -7.94 5.69
C PRO A 236 -2.38 -9.15 4.92
N PHE A 237 -2.66 -10.34 5.43
CA PHE A 237 -2.29 -11.60 4.79
C PHE A 237 -3.49 -12.53 4.74
N VAL A 238 -3.57 -13.39 3.72
CA VAL A 238 -4.65 -14.36 3.60
C VAL A 238 -4.24 -15.64 4.30
N ALA A 239 -5.11 -16.15 5.17
CA ALA A 239 -4.99 -17.48 5.77
C ALA A 239 -6.38 -18.08 5.95
N GLU A 240 -6.55 -19.36 5.60
CA GLU A 240 -7.81 -20.09 5.83
C GLU A 240 -9.07 -19.35 5.30
N ASP A 241 -9.00 -18.82 4.07
CA ASP A 241 -10.08 -18.10 3.37
C ASP A 241 -10.55 -16.79 4.04
N ALA A 242 -9.70 -16.21 4.88
CA ALA A 242 -9.92 -14.90 5.45
C ALA A 242 -8.67 -14.03 5.29
N LEU A 243 -8.90 -12.73 5.21
CA LEU A 243 -7.90 -11.70 5.37
C LEU A 243 -7.65 -11.48 6.87
N HIS A 244 -6.42 -11.63 7.29
CA HIS A 244 -5.96 -11.43 8.66
C HIS A 244 -5.11 -10.18 8.72
N LEU A 245 -5.34 -9.37 9.74
CA LEU A 245 -4.47 -8.26 10.08
C LEU A 245 -4.45 -8.05 11.58
N VAL A 246 -3.37 -7.45 12.05
CA VAL A 246 -3.17 -7.11 13.46
C VAL A 246 -3.29 -5.62 13.60
N VAL A 247 -4.19 -5.18 14.48
CA VAL A 247 -4.35 -3.78 14.86
C VAL A 247 -3.58 -3.54 16.15
N PHE A 248 -2.61 -2.65 16.08
CA PHE A 248 -1.83 -2.18 17.22
C PHE A 248 -2.43 -0.86 17.67
N THR A 249 -2.72 -0.76 18.95
CA THR A 249 -3.16 0.46 19.63
C THR A 249 -2.20 0.71 20.79
N ASP A 250 -2.24 1.90 21.39
CA ASP A 250 -1.40 2.23 22.56
C ASP A 250 -1.48 1.18 23.68
N ASP A 251 -2.67 0.60 23.90
CA ASP A 251 -2.95 -0.27 25.05
C ASP A 251 -3.30 -1.73 24.68
N SER A 252 -3.39 -2.06 23.40
CA SER A 252 -3.85 -3.38 22.97
C SER A 252 -3.36 -3.78 21.58
N VAL A 253 -3.25 -5.09 21.38
CA VAL A 253 -3.01 -5.73 20.08
C VAL A 253 -4.23 -6.60 19.79
N GLN A 254 -4.87 -6.40 18.65
CA GLN A 254 -6.10 -7.09 18.27
C GLN A 254 -5.92 -7.78 16.93
N SER A 255 -6.30 -9.05 16.85
CA SER A 255 -6.41 -9.75 15.58
C SER A 255 -7.78 -9.47 14.97
N VAL A 256 -7.78 -8.97 13.74
CA VAL A 256 -8.99 -8.74 12.95
C VAL A 256 -9.02 -9.75 11.82
N HIS A 257 -10.15 -10.45 11.72
CA HIS A 257 -10.41 -11.47 10.72
C HIS A 257 -11.54 -11.00 9.81
N ILE A 258 -11.21 -10.74 8.55
CA ILE A 258 -12.16 -10.31 7.52
C ILE A 258 -12.34 -11.47 6.54
N PRO A 259 -13.49 -12.17 6.55
CA PRO A 259 -13.75 -13.25 5.60
C PRO A 259 -13.56 -12.81 4.13
N ASP A 260 -13.10 -13.70 3.26
CA ASP A 260 -12.89 -13.35 1.84
C ASP A 260 -14.21 -12.98 1.12
N ASP A 261 -15.35 -13.46 1.60
CA ASP A 261 -16.70 -13.12 1.11
C ASP A 261 -17.30 -11.85 1.75
N PHE A 262 -16.55 -11.22 2.66
CA PHE A 262 -17.02 -10.05 3.40
C PHE A 262 -17.33 -8.87 2.46
N GLY A 263 -18.56 -8.37 2.55
CA GLY A 263 -19.07 -7.28 1.70
C GLY A 263 -19.48 -7.72 0.29
N THR A 264 -19.44 -9.01 -0.05
CA THR A 264 -20.04 -9.49 -1.30
C THR A 264 -21.55 -9.56 -1.14
N ASN A 265 -22.31 -8.79 -1.94
CA ASN A 265 -23.77 -8.89 -2.00
C ASN A 265 -24.17 -10.16 -2.77
N GLY A 266 -23.79 -11.33 -2.25
CA GLY A 266 -24.17 -12.62 -2.78
C GLY A 266 -25.55 -13.01 -2.29
N THR A 267 -26.50 -13.09 -3.23
CA THR A 267 -27.80 -13.77 -3.12
C THR A 267 -27.64 -15.23 -2.71
N SER A 268 -27.46 -15.50 -1.43
CA SER A 268 -27.73 -16.81 -0.86
C SER A 268 -28.74 -16.63 0.27
N ASP A 269 -29.77 -17.47 0.29
CA ASP A 269 -30.76 -17.61 1.36
C ASP A 269 -30.12 -18.08 2.68
N ARG A 270 -29.12 -17.35 3.17
CA ARG A 270 -28.51 -17.54 4.48
C ARG A 270 -28.88 -16.35 5.34
N GLU A 271 -29.45 -16.69 6.48
CA GLU A 271 -29.91 -15.79 7.54
C GLU A 271 -28.98 -14.60 7.76
N PRO A 272 -29.52 -13.43 8.16
CA PRO A 272 -28.69 -12.27 8.49
C PRO A 272 -27.66 -12.72 9.53
N HIS A 273 -26.37 -12.70 9.15
CA HIS A 273 -25.29 -12.94 10.08
C HIS A 273 -25.36 -11.85 11.15
N ALA A 274 -25.97 -12.21 12.28
CA ALA A 274 -25.86 -11.50 13.54
C ALA A 274 -24.38 -11.13 13.73
N LYS A 275 -24.11 -9.87 14.15
CA LYS A 275 -22.80 -9.33 14.55
C LYS A 275 -21.91 -10.46 15.10
N LYS A 276 -21.13 -11.11 14.24
CA LYS A 276 -20.10 -12.04 14.70
C LYS A 276 -18.99 -11.17 15.23
N ASP A 277 -18.49 -11.49 16.41
CA ASP A 277 -17.34 -10.83 16.99
C ASP A 277 -16.14 -11.03 16.03
N TYR A 278 -15.87 -10.03 15.19
CA TYR A 278 -14.72 -9.99 14.27
C TYR A 278 -13.38 -9.82 15.02
N PHE A 279 -13.46 -9.67 16.35
CA PHE A 279 -12.35 -9.43 17.24
C PHE A 279 -12.09 -10.67 18.09
N SER A 280 -10.95 -11.32 17.86
CA SER A 280 -10.39 -12.28 18.80
C SER A 280 -9.42 -11.52 19.72
N SER A 281 -9.87 -11.09 20.90
CA SER A 281 -8.96 -10.56 21.92
C SER A 281 -8.19 -11.73 22.57
N ARG A 282 -6.97 -11.99 22.11
CA ARG A 282 -6.03 -12.81 22.87
C ARG A 282 -4.84 -11.94 23.29
N SER A 283 -4.68 -11.84 24.61
CA SER A 283 -3.59 -11.21 25.38
C SER A 283 -3.67 -9.69 25.60
N GLN A 284 -4.06 -9.30 26.82
CA GLN A 284 -3.56 -8.09 27.46
C GLN A 284 -2.10 -8.37 27.87
N VAL A 285 -1.13 -8.11 26.99
CA VAL A 285 0.26 -8.04 27.44
C VAL A 285 0.44 -6.65 28.03
N ARG A 286 0.28 -6.54 29.36
CA ARG A 286 0.71 -5.33 30.07
C ARG A 286 2.21 -5.18 29.83
N PRO A 287 2.71 -4.03 29.38
CA PRO A 287 4.15 -3.79 29.43
C PRO A 287 4.58 -3.91 30.89
N ALA A 288 5.54 -4.80 31.15
CA ALA A 288 6.26 -4.81 32.41
C ALA A 288 7.00 -3.47 32.48
N MET A 289 6.49 -2.53 33.29
CA MET A 289 7.30 -1.45 33.81
C MET A 289 8.24 -2.06 34.83
N ASP A 290 9.43 -2.44 34.38
CA ASP A 290 10.56 -2.69 35.28
C ASP A 290 11.31 -1.37 35.52
N CYS A 291 11.27 -0.98 36.80
CA CYS A 291 12.08 -0.07 37.62
C CYS A 291 12.97 1.01 36.98
#